data_AF-A0A954JCD1-F1
#
_entry.id   AF-A0A954JCD1-F1
#
_cell.length_a   1.000
_cell.length_b   1.000
_cell.length_c   1.000
_cell.angle_alpha   90.00
_cell.angle_beta   90.00
_cell.angle_gamma   90.00
#
_symmetry.space_group_name_H-M   'P 1'
#
loop_
_entity.id
_entity.type
_entity.pdbx_description
1 polymer ?
#
loop_
_entity_poly.entity_id
_entity_poly.type
_entity_poly.pdbx_seq_one_letter_code
_entity_poly.pdbx_strand_id
1 'polypeptide(L)'
;MPYSRPILMLVLFSILPGCSGGESGGVGTSGSTPGQVVFDGGYETDPVDHGRPVQLIGNALGVTPEVFRDVFSGVNPSKNGPPSPSRVSANKEVLMDKLGPLGVTNERLDEVSNFYRYRPGSGELWKHKPAVATATISEGKVTGITLVDGGYGYSSPPKVEIAGHPEVQVEVELEYTTDLKTNGRIKSLKIIE
;
A
#
# COMPACT_ATOMS: atom_id res chain seq x y z
N MET A 1 -12.30 -25.78 20.28
CA MET A 1 -11.53 -25.48 19.06
C MET A 1 -11.37 -23.97 18.99
N PRO A 2 -10.15 -23.40 19.05
CA PRO A 2 -10.00 -21.95 19.18
C PRO A 2 -10.26 -21.31 17.81
N TYR A 3 -11.39 -20.62 17.68
CA TYR A 3 -11.65 -19.70 16.58
C TYR A 3 -10.62 -18.56 16.64
N SER A 4 -9.60 -18.65 15.80
CA SER A 4 -8.73 -17.52 15.46
C SER A 4 -9.62 -16.43 14.86
N ARG A 5 -9.76 -15.31 15.57
CA ARG A 5 -10.66 -14.21 15.20
C ARG A 5 -10.31 -13.64 13.82
N PRO A 6 -11.10 -13.83 12.76
CA PRO A 6 -10.92 -13.06 11.54
C PRO A 6 -11.66 -11.73 11.74
N ILE A 7 -10.90 -10.66 11.96
CA ILE A 7 -11.42 -9.29 11.92
C ILE A 7 -11.63 -8.97 10.45
N LEU A 8 -12.78 -9.42 9.94
CA LEU A 8 -13.25 -9.06 8.61
C LEU A 8 -13.36 -7.53 8.55
N MET A 9 -12.71 -6.99 7.54
CA MET A 9 -12.67 -5.60 7.13
C MET A 9 -14.07 -4.96 7.15
N LEU A 10 -14.44 -4.31 8.25
CA LEU A 10 -15.54 -3.36 8.29
C LEU A 10 -15.29 -2.26 9.32
N VAL A 11 -14.11 -1.63 9.29
CA VAL A 11 -13.94 -0.36 10.00
C VAL A 11 -14.27 0.78 9.04
N LEU A 12 -15.58 1.05 9.02
CA LEU A 12 -16.20 2.36 9.11
C LEU A 12 -15.60 3.61 8.45
N PHE A 13 -16.46 4.29 7.70
CA PHE A 13 -16.42 5.73 7.44
C PHE A 13 -16.61 6.55 8.72
N SER A 14 -15.83 7.62 8.86
CA SER A 14 -16.25 8.86 9.52
C SER A 14 -15.60 10.03 8.78
N ILE A 15 -16.37 10.73 7.95
CA ILE A 15 -16.03 12.08 7.47
C ILE A 15 -16.54 13.05 8.53
N LEU A 16 -15.65 13.75 9.22
CA LEU A 16 -15.97 15.04 9.87
C LEU A 16 -14.75 15.97 9.81
N PRO A 17 -14.96 17.28 9.54
CA PRO A 17 -13.90 18.30 9.51
C PRO A 17 -13.65 18.91 10.89
N GLY A 18 -12.40 19.13 11.29
CA GLY A 18 -12.10 19.88 12.51
C GLY A 18 -10.66 19.82 13.01
N CYS A 19 -9.88 20.82 12.62
CA CYS A 19 -8.88 21.57 13.38
C CYS A 19 -7.99 20.91 14.47
N SER A 20 -6.68 21.09 14.25
CA SER A 20 -5.71 21.76 15.14
C SER A 20 -4.85 20.94 16.12
N GLY A 21 -3.53 21.14 15.98
CA GLY A 21 -2.45 20.89 16.96
C GLY A 21 -1.90 19.46 16.86
N GLY A 22 -0.59 19.19 16.72
CA GLY A 22 0.62 19.93 17.03
C GLY A 22 1.66 18.90 17.52
N GLU A 23 2.95 19.15 17.26
CA GLU A 23 4.17 18.38 17.63
C GLU A 23 4.46 17.12 16.80
N SER A 24 5.34 17.17 15.78
CA SER A 24 6.79 17.49 15.76
C SER A 24 7.63 16.63 16.70
N GLY A 25 8.39 15.70 16.12
CA GLY A 25 9.43 14.97 16.83
C GLY A 25 10.17 14.01 15.92
N GLY A 26 11.25 14.47 15.28
CA GLY A 26 12.23 13.59 14.65
C GLY A 26 12.82 14.08 13.33
N VAL A 27 13.38 15.29 13.28
CA VAL A 27 14.39 15.62 12.26
C VAL A 27 15.64 14.80 12.57
N GLY A 28 15.72 13.62 11.97
CA GLY A 28 16.98 12.93 11.77
C GLY A 28 17.67 13.54 10.57
N THR A 29 18.47 14.58 10.77
CA THR A 29 19.54 14.93 9.82
C THR A 29 20.58 13.82 9.85
N SER A 30 20.28 12.70 9.21
CA SER A 30 21.30 11.75 8.78
C SER A 30 21.97 12.39 7.57
N GLY A 31 23.24 12.76 7.72
CA GLY A 31 24.05 13.25 6.61
C GLY A 31 23.92 12.28 5.45
N SER A 32 23.30 12.76 4.36
CA SER A 32 23.08 11.93 3.20
C SER A 32 24.44 11.53 2.63
N THR A 33 24.74 10.23 2.65
CA THR A 33 25.96 9.73 2.01
C THR A 33 25.89 10.10 0.52
N PRO A 34 26.96 10.60 -0.11
CA PRO A 34 26.97 10.86 -1.54
C PRO A 34 26.50 9.64 -2.32
N GLY A 35 25.50 9.83 -3.20
CA GLY A 35 24.89 8.74 -3.98
C GLY A 35 23.78 7.97 -3.25
N GLN A 36 23.34 8.40 -2.06
CA GLN A 36 22.13 7.87 -1.45
C GLN A 36 20.90 8.20 -2.30
N VAL A 37 20.05 7.20 -2.53
CA VAL A 37 18.76 7.33 -3.20
C VAL A 37 17.66 7.37 -2.15
N VAL A 38 16.81 8.39 -2.20
CA VAL A 38 15.68 8.60 -1.31
C VAL A 38 14.40 8.37 -2.08
N PHE A 39 13.49 7.58 -1.51
CA PHE A 39 12.14 7.37 -2.03
C PHE A 39 11.15 8.15 -1.16
N ASP A 40 10.36 9.02 -1.77
CA ASP A 40 9.33 9.82 -1.12
C ASP A 40 7.95 9.47 -1.68
N GLY A 41 6.95 9.36 -0.79
CA GLY A 41 5.59 8.94 -1.17
C GLY A 41 5.48 7.50 -1.68
N GLY A 42 4.60 7.27 -2.65
CA GLY A 42 4.33 5.96 -3.23
C GLY A 42 3.23 5.15 -2.51
N TYR A 43 2.51 5.82 -1.61
CA TYR A 43 1.39 5.26 -0.84
C TYR A 43 0.08 5.99 -1.13
N GLU A 44 0.04 6.78 -2.21
CA GLU A 44 -1.16 7.43 -2.67
C GLU A 44 -2.13 6.38 -3.21
N THR A 45 -3.41 6.57 -2.92
CA THR A 45 -4.48 5.67 -3.38
C THR A 45 -5.34 6.41 -4.38
N ASP A 46 -6.04 5.67 -5.24
CA ASP A 46 -7.03 6.28 -6.12
C ASP A 46 -8.08 7.01 -5.26
N PRO A 47 -8.45 8.27 -5.58
CA PRO A 47 -9.50 8.98 -4.89
C PRO A 47 -10.81 8.20 -4.73
N VAL A 48 -11.16 7.34 -5.70
CA VAL A 48 -12.35 6.47 -5.65
C VAL A 48 -12.29 5.44 -4.52
N ASP A 49 -11.07 5.06 -4.11
CA ASP A 49 -10.83 4.06 -3.08
C ASP A 49 -10.87 4.68 -1.66
N HIS A 50 -11.01 6.00 -1.57
CA HIS A 50 -11.17 6.75 -0.32
C HIS A 50 -10.06 6.43 0.71
N GLY A 51 -8.81 6.36 0.26
CA GLY A 51 -7.66 6.05 1.11
C GLY A 51 -7.33 4.56 1.23
N ARG A 52 -8.12 3.66 0.63
CA ARG A 52 -7.85 2.21 0.69
C ARG A 52 -6.84 1.78 -0.37
N PRO A 53 -5.90 0.88 -0.05
CA PRO A 53 -4.93 0.36 -1.01
C PRO A 53 -5.54 -0.74 -1.89
N VAL A 54 -6.61 -0.44 -2.63
CA VAL A 54 -7.32 -1.43 -3.46
C VAL A 54 -6.41 -2.05 -4.51
N GLN A 55 -5.47 -1.27 -5.06
CA GLN A 55 -4.43 -1.78 -5.94
C GLN A 55 -3.66 -2.96 -5.30
N LEU A 56 -3.23 -2.82 -4.05
CA LEU A 56 -2.49 -3.88 -3.36
C LEU A 56 -3.40 -5.05 -3.00
N ILE A 57 -4.60 -4.78 -2.49
CA ILE A 57 -5.53 -5.83 -2.03
C ILE A 57 -5.99 -6.68 -3.21
N GLY A 58 -6.40 -6.06 -4.32
CA GLY A 58 -6.82 -6.78 -5.53
C GLY A 58 -5.71 -7.71 -6.04
N ASN A 59 -4.52 -7.16 -6.27
CA ASN A 59 -3.38 -7.96 -6.75
C ASN A 59 -2.98 -9.06 -5.77
N ALA A 60 -3.02 -8.80 -4.45
CA ALA A 60 -2.77 -9.82 -3.44
C ALA A 60 -3.79 -10.96 -3.46
N LEU A 61 -5.03 -10.69 -3.85
CA LEU A 61 -6.08 -11.70 -4.05
C LEU A 61 -6.01 -12.36 -5.44
N GLY A 62 -5.15 -11.89 -6.34
CA GLY A 62 -5.10 -12.38 -7.72
C GLY A 62 -6.26 -11.89 -8.59
N VAL A 63 -6.91 -10.78 -8.22
CA VAL A 63 -7.97 -10.15 -9.00
C VAL A 63 -7.58 -8.72 -9.38
N THR A 64 -8.14 -8.17 -10.46
CA THR A 64 -7.84 -6.77 -10.80
C THR A 64 -8.49 -5.81 -9.79
N PRO A 65 -7.97 -4.58 -9.64
CA PRO A 65 -8.58 -3.56 -8.79
C PRO A 65 -10.05 -3.29 -9.15
N GLU A 66 -10.40 -3.32 -10.43
CA GLU A 66 -11.77 -3.08 -10.94
C GLU A 66 -12.71 -4.21 -10.50
N VAL A 67 -12.27 -5.46 -10.66
CA VAL A 67 -13.02 -6.63 -10.18
C VAL A 67 -13.21 -6.54 -8.67
N PHE A 68 -12.15 -6.19 -7.93
CA PHE A 68 -12.25 -6.00 -6.49
C PHE A 68 -13.28 -4.92 -6.12
N ARG A 69 -13.28 -3.76 -6.79
CA ARG A 69 -14.26 -2.68 -6.57
C ARG A 69 -15.69 -3.14 -6.83
N ASP A 70 -15.93 -3.85 -7.93
CA ASP A 70 -17.26 -4.39 -8.24
C ASP A 70 -17.75 -5.35 -7.16
N VAL A 71 -16.86 -6.26 -6.71
CA VAL A 71 -17.21 -7.23 -5.68
C VAL A 71 -17.52 -6.53 -4.36
N PHE A 72 -16.70 -5.57 -3.96
CA PHE A 72 -16.87 -4.83 -2.71
C PHE A 72 -18.04 -3.84 -2.74
N SER A 73 -18.54 -3.44 -3.91
CA SER A 73 -19.74 -2.60 -4.00
C SER A 73 -20.99 -3.25 -3.41
N GLY A 74 -21.03 -4.60 -3.36
CA GLY A 74 -22.14 -5.37 -2.80
C GLY A 74 -22.14 -5.50 -1.28
N VAL A 75 -21.07 -5.11 -0.59
CA VAL A 75 -21.00 -5.23 0.88
C VAL A 75 -21.74 -4.07 1.54
N ASN A 76 -22.32 -4.34 2.70
CA ASN A 76 -22.99 -3.31 3.50
C ASN A 76 -22.09 -2.91 4.68
N PRO A 77 -21.26 -1.85 4.56
CA PRO A 77 -20.36 -1.42 5.62
C PRO A 77 -21.12 -0.90 6.84
N SER A 78 -20.53 -1.09 8.03
CA SER A 78 -21.05 -0.46 9.24
C SER A 78 -20.83 1.04 9.13
N LYS A 79 -21.82 1.82 9.57
CA LYS A 79 -21.78 3.29 9.55
C LYS A 79 -21.23 3.89 10.84
N ASN A 80 -21.38 3.21 11.97
CA ASN A 80 -20.87 3.57 13.30
C ASN A 80 -20.35 2.33 14.06
N GLY A 81 -19.09 2.34 14.48
CA GLY A 81 -18.46 1.28 15.27
C GLY A 81 -18.25 -0.07 14.57
N PRO A 82 -17.52 -0.99 15.22
CA PRO A 82 -17.24 -2.30 14.66
C PRO A 82 -18.53 -3.02 14.24
N PRO A 83 -18.50 -3.80 13.15
CA PRO A 83 -19.67 -4.48 12.64
C PRO A 83 -20.19 -5.52 13.61
N SER A 84 -21.51 -5.78 13.58
CA SER A 84 -22.05 -6.95 14.26
C SER A 84 -21.51 -8.24 13.63
N PRO A 85 -21.36 -9.34 14.39
CA PRO A 85 -20.95 -10.63 13.84
C PRO A 85 -21.84 -11.12 12.68
N SER A 86 -23.15 -10.86 12.75
CA SER A 86 -24.09 -11.19 11.67
C SER A 86 -23.82 -10.40 10.38
N ARG A 87 -23.52 -9.10 10.49
CA ARG A 87 -23.17 -8.26 9.32
C ARG A 87 -21.83 -8.68 8.71
N VAL A 88 -20.86 -9.03 9.56
CA VAL A 88 -19.60 -9.63 9.13
C VAL A 88 -19.87 -10.87 8.29
N SER A 89 -20.67 -11.80 8.81
CA SER A 89 -21.00 -13.03 8.09
C SER A 89 -21.71 -12.76 6.76
N ALA A 90 -22.71 -11.87 6.73
CA ALA A 90 -23.45 -11.53 5.52
C ALA A 90 -22.56 -10.87 4.45
N ASN A 91 -21.68 -9.94 4.83
CA ASN A 91 -20.74 -9.33 3.89
C ASN A 91 -19.72 -10.36 3.38
N LYS A 92 -19.28 -11.28 4.24
CA LYS A 92 -18.37 -12.38 3.85
C LYS A 92 -19.01 -13.29 2.83
N GLU A 93 -20.29 -13.61 2.99
CA GLU A 93 -21.07 -14.42 2.04
C GLU A 93 -21.15 -13.73 0.67
N VAL A 94 -21.48 -12.44 0.64
CA VAL A 94 -21.51 -11.65 -0.62
C VAL A 94 -20.14 -11.62 -1.31
N LEU A 95 -19.07 -11.45 -0.53
CA LEU A 95 -17.71 -11.44 -1.09
C LEU A 95 -17.33 -12.82 -1.64
N MET A 96 -17.64 -13.91 -0.92
CA MET A 96 -17.27 -15.26 -1.33
C MET A 96 -18.07 -15.79 -2.51
N ASP A 97 -19.32 -15.36 -2.68
CA ASP A 97 -20.14 -15.68 -3.85
C ASP A 97 -19.46 -15.25 -5.16
N LYS A 98 -18.84 -14.05 -5.15
CA LYS A 98 -18.14 -13.51 -6.32
C LYS A 98 -16.65 -13.89 -6.39
N LEU A 99 -15.95 -13.94 -5.25
CA LEU A 99 -14.50 -14.20 -5.20
C LEU A 99 -14.16 -15.70 -5.26
N GLY A 100 -15.02 -16.57 -4.73
CA GLY A 100 -14.82 -18.02 -4.74
C GLY A 100 -14.63 -18.61 -6.15
N PRO A 101 -15.47 -18.25 -7.14
CA PRO A 101 -15.27 -18.64 -8.54
C PRO A 101 -13.96 -18.15 -9.16
N LEU A 102 -13.34 -17.11 -8.60
CA LEU A 102 -12.04 -16.58 -9.02
C LEU A 102 -10.86 -17.27 -8.32
N GLY A 103 -11.12 -18.31 -7.52
CA GLY A 103 -10.10 -19.08 -6.79
C GLY A 103 -9.65 -18.45 -5.47
N VAL A 104 -10.30 -17.38 -5.02
CA VAL A 104 -9.99 -16.74 -3.75
C VAL A 104 -10.68 -17.50 -2.63
N THR A 105 -9.89 -17.96 -1.65
CA THR A 105 -10.43 -18.60 -0.46
C THR A 105 -10.79 -17.58 0.60
N ASN A 106 -11.65 -18.00 1.52
CA ASN A 106 -12.00 -17.18 2.66
C ASN A 106 -10.78 -16.85 3.53
N GLU A 107 -9.91 -17.84 3.76
CA GLU A 107 -8.68 -17.70 4.53
C GLU A 107 -7.76 -16.68 3.87
N ARG A 108 -7.67 -16.71 2.54
CA ARG A 108 -6.86 -15.76 1.78
C ARG A 108 -7.41 -14.35 1.87
N LEU A 109 -8.73 -14.17 1.77
CA LEU A 109 -9.36 -12.87 1.96
C LEU A 109 -9.06 -12.30 3.36
N ASP A 110 -9.20 -13.13 4.40
CA ASP A 110 -8.94 -12.74 5.78
C ASP A 110 -7.45 -12.36 5.97
N GLU A 111 -6.53 -13.14 5.40
CA GLU A 111 -5.08 -12.87 5.45
C GLU A 111 -4.72 -11.52 4.83
N VAL A 112 -5.14 -11.28 3.57
CA VAL A 112 -4.85 -10.04 2.83
C VAL A 112 -5.45 -8.84 3.54
N SER A 113 -6.71 -8.95 3.98
CA SER A 113 -7.41 -7.87 4.69
C SER A 113 -6.74 -7.50 6.01
N ASN A 114 -6.19 -8.49 6.72
CA ASN A 114 -5.45 -8.25 7.96
C ASN A 114 -4.10 -7.59 7.70
N PHE A 115 -3.41 -7.98 6.62
CA PHE A 115 -2.10 -7.43 6.27
C PHE A 115 -2.19 -5.96 5.84
N TYR A 116 -3.16 -5.61 4.98
CA TYR A 116 -3.37 -4.23 4.50
C TYR A 116 -4.38 -3.44 5.34
N ARG A 117 -4.47 -3.74 6.63
CA ARG A 117 -5.38 -3.02 7.53
C ARG A 117 -4.98 -1.55 7.61
N TYR A 118 -5.80 -0.69 7.01
CA TYR A 118 -5.64 0.76 7.05
C TYR A 118 -6.41 1.37 8.22
N ARG A 119 -5.78 2.31 8.94
CA ARG A 119 -6.39 3.06 10.06
C ARG A 119 -6.23 4.56 9.81
N PRO A 120 -7.17 5.20 9.10
CA PRO A 120 -7.05 6.61 8.71
C PRO A 120 -6.91 7.55 9.91
N GLY A 121 -7.55 7.22 11.04
CA GLY A 121 -7.55 8.05 12.25
C GLY A 121 -6.22 8.11 13.02
N SER A 122 -5.27 7.22 12.73
CA SER A 122 -3.93 7.22 13.36
C SER A 122 -2.83 7.77 12.46
N GLY A 123 -3.14 8.13 11.21
CA GLY A 123 -2.12 8.42 10.19
C GLY A 123 -1.27 7.21 9.81
N GLU A 124 -1.64 6.01 10.29
CA GLU A 124 -0.90 4.77 10.08
C GLU A 124 -1.25 4.20 8.70
N LEU A 125 -0.24 4.14 7.83
CA LEU A 125 -0.31 3.41 6.56
C LEU A 125 -0.47 1.91 6.82
N TRP A 126 -0.92 1.17 5.81
CA TRP A 126 -0.87 -0.29 5.86
C TRP A 126 0.58 -0.78 5.99
N LYS A 127 0.76 -2.05 6.37
CA LYS A 127 2.10 -2.64 6.49
C LYS A 127 2.88 -2.52 5.18
N HIS A 128 4.04 -1.88 5.24
CA HIS A 128 4.92 -1.63 4.10
C HIS A 128 6.40 -1.75 4.50
N LYS A 129 7.28 -1.82 3.50
CA LYS A 129 8.73 -1.72 3.68
C LYS A 129 9.29 -0.81 2.58
N PRO A 130 10.00 0.27 2.93
CA PRO A 130 10.59 1.15 1.94
C PRO A 130 11.67 0.43 1.12
N ALA A 131 11.93 0.97 -0.07
CA ALA A 131 12.94 0.46 -0.99
C ALA A 131 14.33 0.99 -0.63
N VAL A 132 15.37 0.30 -1.09
CA VAL A 132 16.77 0.67 -0.90
C VAL A 132 17.48 0.62 -2.24
N ALA A 133 18.14 1.71 -2.61
CA ALA A 133 18.93 1.81 -3.83
C ALA A 133 20.16 2.68 -3.61
N THR A 134 21.16 2.51 -4.46
CA THR A 134 22.39 3.31 -4.47
C THR A 134 22.65 3.86 -5.87
N ALA A 135 23.06 5.11 -5.97
CA ALA A 135 23.46 5.73 -7.23
C ALA A 135 24.96 5.54 -7.46
N THR A 136 25.34 5.29 -8.72
CA THR A 136 26.73 5.32 -9.18
C THR A 136 27.00 6.69 -9.77
N ILE A 137 28.01 7.38 -9.24
CA ILE A 137 28.41 8.71 -9.68
C ILE A 137 29.81 8.62 -10.28
N SER A 138 29.98 9.10 -11.51
CA SER A 138 31.27 9.21 -12.17
C SER A 138 31.41 10.60 -12.79
N GLU A 139 32.59 11.21 -12.63
CA GLU A 139 32.87 12.57 -13.13
C GLU A 139 31.85 13.64 -12.68
N GLY A 140 31.25 13.46 -11.49
CA GLY A 140 30.24 14.38 -10.95
C GLY A 140 28.86 14.26 -11.59
N LYS A 141 28.58 13.17 -12.33
CA LYS A 141 27.27 12.85 -12.89
C LYS A 141 26.80 11.48 -12.44
N VAL A 142 25.49 11.33 -12.26
CA VAL A 142 24.89 10.02 -12.02
C VAL A 142 24.94 9.20 -13.32
N THR A 143 25.64 8.07 -13.28
CA THR A 143 25.78 7.16 -14.44
C THR A 143 24.92 5.90 -14.33
N GLY A 144 24.34 5.64 -13.15
CA GLY A 144 23.44 4.51 -12.95
C GLY A 144 22.85 4.46 -11.56
N ILE A 145 21.83 3.62 -11.39
CA ILE A 145 21.17 3.34 -10.12
C ILE A 145 21.10 1.83 -9.92
N THR A 146 21.56 1.35 -8.78
CA THR A 146 21.47 -0.06 -8.38
C THR A 146 20.37 -0.21 -7.34
N LEU A 147 19.32 -0.96 -7.69
CA LEU A 147 18.27 -1.33 -6.75
C LEU A 147 18.76 -2.50 -5.87
N VAL A 148 18.87 -2.25 -4.56
CA VAL A 148 19.30 -3.25 -3.57
C VAL A 148 18.11 -4.02 -3.01
N ASP A 149 17.01 -3.32 -2.71
CA ASP A 149 15.75 -3.88 -2.24
C ASP A 149 14.58 -3.09 -2.83
N GLY A 150 13.63 -3.76 -3.47
CA GLY A 150 12.46 -3.13 -4.09
C GLY A 150 11.42 -2.63 -3.09
N GLY A 151 11.55 -2.97 -1.81
CA GLY A 151 10.50 -2.71 -0.84
C GLY A 151 9.23 -3.53 -1.11
N TYR A 152 8.14 -3.19 -0.43
CA TYR A 152 6.79 -3.66 -0.74
C TYR A 152 5.75 -2.72 -0.15
N GLY A 153 4.52 -2.79 -0.68
CA GLY A 153 3.40 -2.00 -0.20
C GLY A 153 3.27 -0.63 -0.85
N TYR A 154 3.95 -0.37 -1.97
CA TYR A 154 3.70 0.82 -2.77
C TYR A 154 2.39 0.67 -3.57
N SER A 155 1.45 1.59 -3.38
CA SER A 155 0.21 1.65 -4.16
C SER A 155 0.33 2.55 -5.40
N SER A 156 1.36 3.40 -5.42
CA SER A 156 1.70 4.34 -6.49
C SER A 156 3.23 4.42 -6.63
N PRO A 157 3.76 4.82 -7.80
CA PRO A 157 5.20 5.01 -7.95
C PRO A 157 5.71 6.13 -7.01
N PRO A 158 6.72 5.88 -6.16
CA PRO A 158 7.31 6.91 -5.32
C PRO A 158 8.15 7.89 -6.16
N LYS A 159 8.32 9.10 -5.63
CA LYS A 159 9.29 10.07 -6.15
C LYS A 159 10.69 9.62 -5.72
N VAL A 160 11.66 9.68 -6.64
CA VAL A 160 13.05 9.32 -6.38
C VAL A 160 13.90 10.57 -6.38
N GLU A 161 14.69 10.75 -5.34
CA GLU A 161 15.67 11.84 -5.24
C GLU A 161 17.06 11.27 -4.98
N ILE A 162 18.07 11.78 -5.70
CA ILE A 162 19.46 11.37 -5.53
C ILE A 162 20.21 12.49 -4.83
N ALA A 163 20.85 12.15 -3.72
CA ALA A 163 21.60 13.10 -2.92
C ALA A 163 22.68 13.81 -3.75
N GLY A 164 22.63 15.14 -3.76
CA GLY A 164 23.55 16.00 -4.52
C GLY A 164 23.23 16.12 -6.02
N HIS A 165 22.19 15.46 -6.51
CA HIS A 165 21.79 15.47 -7.93
C HIS A 165 20.25 15.57 -8.08
N PRO A 166 19.62 16.65 -7.59
CA PRO A 166 18.16 16.82 -7.65
C PRO A 166 17.61 16.99 -9.08
N GLU A 167 18.46 17.29 -10.05
CA GLU A 167 18.11 17.43 -11.47
C GLU A 167 17.84 16.09 -12.16
N VAL A 168 18.28 14.98 -11.57
CA VAL A 168 18.15 13.65 -12.19
C VAL A 168 16.72 13.14 -12.00
N GLN A 169 16.03 12.92 -13.12
CA GLN A 169 14.71 12.31 -13.12
C GLN A 169 14.84 10.79 -13.25
N VAL A 170 14.01 10.07 -12.48
CA VAL A 170 14.00 8.61 -12.47
C VAL A 170 12.58 8.12 -12.64
N GLU A 171 12.37 7.31 -13.68
CA GLU A 171 11.14 6.55 -13.89
C GLU A 171 11.17 5.30 -13.00
N VAL A 172 10.07 5.05 -12.30
CA VAL A 172 9.91 3.92 -11.38
C VAL A 172 8.87 2.96 -11.95
N GLU A 173 9.27 1.72 -12.20
CA GLU A 173 8.36 0.64 -12.56
C GLU A 173 8.00 -0.15 -11.30
N LEU A 174 6.70 -0.31 -11.03
CA LEU A 174 6.20 -1.15 -9.95
C LEU A 174 5.82 -2.54 -10.46
N GLU A 175 5.95 -3.52 -9.57
CA GLU A 175 5.43 -4.88 -9.75
C GLU A 175 4.47 -5.21 -8.63
N TYR A 176 3.31 -5.73 -9.02
CA TYR A 176 2.29 -6.25 -8.12
C TYR A 176 2.26 -7.77 -8.21
N THR A 177 2.16 -8.42 -7.05
CA THR A 177 2.22 -9.88 -6.94
C THR A 177 1.16 -10.36 -5.95
N THR A 178 0.92 -11.67 -5.92
CA THR A 178 0.07 -12.27 -4.90
C THR A 178 0.80 -12.44 -3.56
N ASP A 179 2.13 -12.37 -3.51
CA ASP A 179 2.87 -12.49 -2.24
C ASP A 179 2.91 -11.15 -1.49
N LEU A 180 2.39 -11.14 -0.26
CA LEU A 180 2.19 -9.93 0.54
C LEU A 180 3.48 -9.14 0.84
N LYS A 181 4.64 -9.82 0.86
CA LYS A 181 5.94 -9.20 1.17
C LYS A 181 6.71 -8.77 -0.07
N THR A 182 6.14 -8.99 -1.26
CA THR A 182 6.70 -8.55 -2.55
C THR A 182 5.70 -7.78 -3.40
N ASN A 183 4.43 -7.71 -3.00
CA ASN A 183 3.39 -6.99 -3.72
C ASN A 183 3.55 -5.47 -3.60
N GLY A 184 3.48 -4.77 -4.73
CA GLY A 184 3.74 -3.34 -4.82
C GLY A 184 5.18 -3.02 -4.50
N ARG A 185 6.11 -3.75 -5.13
CA ARG A 185 7.56 -3.51 -5.03
C ARG A 185 8.04 -2.68 -6.20
N ILE A 186 9.13 -1.94 -6.01
CA ILE A 186 9.88 -1.38 -7.12
C ILE A 186 10.56 -2.53 -7.86
N LYS A 187 10.29 -2.62 -9.16
CA LYS A 187 10.85 -3.62 -10.07
C LYS A 187 12.08 -3.08 -10.78
N SER A 188 12.00 -1.84 -11.27
CA SER A 188 13.10 -1.22 -11.99
C SER A 188 13.13 0.30 -11.75
N LEU A 189 14.33 0.87 -11.90
CA LEU A 189 14.60 2.30 -11.82
C LEU A 189 15.35 2.68 -13.09
N LYS A 190 14.85 3.67 -13.82
CA LYS A 190 15.44 4.13 -15.07
C LYS A 190 15.67 5.62 -15.04
N ILE A 191 16.91 6.05 -15.24
CA ILE A 191 17.23 7.47 -15.41
C ILE A 191 16.60 7.95 -16.72
N ILE A 192 15.90 9.08 -16.66
CA ILE A 192 15.30 9.75 -17.80
C ILE A 192 16.19 10.95 -18.13
N GLU A 193 16.62 11.05 -19.39
CA GLU A 193 17.39 12.18 -19.92
C GLU A 193 16.47 13.30 -20.45
#